data_AF-A0A520IQS1-F1
#
_entry.id   AF-A0A520IQS1-F1
#
_cell.length_a   1.000
_cell.length_b   1.000
_cell.length_c   1.000
_cell.angle_alpha   90.00
_cell.angle_beta   90.00
_cell.angle_gamma   90.00
#
_symmetry.space_group_name_H-M   'P 1'
#
loop_
_entity.id
_entity.type
_entity.pdbx_description
1 polymer ?
#
loop_
_entity_poly.entity_id
_entity_poly.type
_entity_poly.pdbx_seq_one_letter_code
_entity_poly.pdbx_strand_id
1 'polypeptide(L)'
;MQEPFDIHVGETHYAVFPEGNDTYTIFKDGKEYTQIQKDTEMQWLKLDAETALPLFESDEEINMIGREIMAYVPEPDEADESADFDDEEE
;
A
#
# COMPACT_ATOMS: atom_id res chain seq x y z
N MET A 1 11.94 -1.73 3.05
CA MET A 1 11.26 -1.31 1.82
C MET A 1 10.21 -2.37 1.56
N GLN A 2 8.96 -1.96 1.42
CA GLN A 2 7.87 -2.90 1.12
C GLN A 2 7.99 -3.29 -0.36
N GLU A 3 7.73 -4.55 -0.68
CA GLU A 3 7.68 -5.02 -2.07
C GLU A 3 6.39 -4.51 -2.74
N PRO A 4 6.36 -4.34 -4.07
CA PRO A 4 5.12 -4.02 -4.78
C PRO A 4 4.11 -5.14 -4.63
N PHE A 5 2.84 -4.77 -4.51
CA PHE A 5 1.73 -5.69 -4.24
C PHE A 5 0.47 -5.26 -4.96
N ASP A 6 -0.43 -6.22 -5.18
CA ASP A 6 -1.71 -5.98 -5.83
C ASP A 6 -2.83 -5.84 -4.79
N ILE A 7 -3.74 -4.91 -5.05
CA ILE A 7 -4.95 -4.69 -4.25
C ILE A 7 -6.19 -4.71 -5.15
N HIS A 8 -7.34 -4.92 -4.52
CA HIS A 8 -8.63 -4.98 -5.21
C HIS A 8 -9.57 -3.97 -4.58
N VAL A 9 -9.98 -2.95 -5.35
CA VAL A 9 -10.99 -2.00 -4.90
C VAL A 9 -12.27 -2.27 -5.70
N GLY A 10 -13.24 -2.92 -5.05
CA GLY A 10 -14.46 -3.37 -5.71
C GLY A 10 -14.18 -4.41 -6.79
N GLU A 11 -14.45 -4.06 -8.05
CA GLU A 11 -14.21 -4.90 -9.24
C GLU A 11 -12.92 -4.51 -9.99
N THR A 12 -12.19 -3.51 -9.50
CA THR A 12 -10.98 -3.01 -10.17
C THR A 12 -9.71 -3.50 -9.47
N HIS A 13 -8.77 -4.00 -10.26
CA HIS A 13 -7.45 -4.44 -9.83
C HIS A 13 -6.45 -3.29 -9.95
N TYR A 14 -5.69 -3.05 -8.88
CA TYR A 14 -4.61 -2.06 -8.87
C TYR A 14 -3.31 -2.71 -8.40
N ALA A 15 -2.21 -2.33 -9.03
CA ALA A 15 -0.88 -2.67 -8.54
C ALA A 15 -0.27 -1.45 -7.84
N VAL A 16 0.26 -1.66 -6.65
CA VAL A 16 0.79 -0.63 -5.76
C VAL A 16 2.29 -0.80 -5.65
N PHE A 17 3.02 0.26 -5.98
CA PHE A 17 4.47 0.33 -5.90
C PHE A 17 4.86 1.33 -4.82
N PRO A 18 5.24 0.87 -3.61
CA PRO A 18 5.71 1.76 -2.56
C PRO A 18 7.07 2.35 -2.93
N GLU A 19 7.15 3.67 -3.07
CA GLU A 19 8.40 4.38 -3.39
C GLU A 19 9.14 4.83 -2.11
N GLY A 20 8.45 4.80 -0.97
CA GLY A 20 8.94 5.30 0.31
C GLY A 20 8.43 6.70 0.63
N ASN A 21 8.73 7.18 1.84
CA ASN A 21 8.22 8.47 2.35
C ASN A 21 6.70 8.60 2.18
N ASP A 22 5.98 7.53 2.57
CA ASP A 22 4.51 7.46 2.51
C ASP A 22 3.92 7.69 1.11
N THR A 23 4.73 7.45 0.07
CA THR A 23 4.38 7.67 -1.34
C THR A 23 4.30 6.34 -2.10
N TYR A 24 3.27 6.20 -2.93
CA TYR A 24 2.92 4.98 -3.62
C TYR A 24 2.49 5.28 -5.06
N THR A 25 3.06 4.59 -6.03
CA THR A 25 2.62 4.65 -7.43
C THR A 25 1.56 3.60 -7.67
N ILE A 26 0.44 4.00 -8.26
CA ILE A 26 -0.72 3.14 -8.51
C ILE A 26 -0.82 2.87 -10.00
N PHE A 27 -0.93 1.59 -10.35
CA PHE A 27 -1.22 1.13 -11.71
C PHE A 27 -2.62 0.53 -11.74
N LYS A 28 -3.40 0.87 -12.77
CA LYS A 28 -4.76 0.36 -13.00
C LYS A 28 -4.76 -0.36 -14.34
N ASP A 29 -5.17 -1.62 -14.37
CA ASP A 29 -5.20 -2.44 -15.60
C ASP A 29 -3.85 -2.48 -16.34
N GLY A 30 -2.74 -2.51 -15.58
CA GLY A 30 -1.38 -2.53 -16.13
C GLY A 30 -0.88 -1.20 -16.72
N LYS A 31 -1.60 -0.09 -16.53
CA LYS A 31 -1.16 1.27 -16.90
C LYS A 31 -0.96 2.12 -15.66
N GLU A 32 0.07 2.95 -15.67
CA GLU A 32 0.29 3.94 -14.61
C GLU A 32 -0.95 4.83 -14.53
N TYR A 33 -1.56 4.87 -13.34
CA TYR A 33 -2.79 5.60 -13.11
C TYR A 33 -2.50 6.93 -12.44
N THR A 34 -1.86 6.90 -11.28
CA THR A 34 -1.51 8.10 -10.52
C THR A 34 -0.53 7.74 -9.40
N GLN A 35 0.09 8.75 -8.81
CA GLN A 35 0.90 8.61 -7.61
C GLN A 35 0.14 9.22 -6.44
N ILE A 36 0.17 8.55 -5.30
CA ILE A 36 -0.56 8.98 -4.11
C ILE A 36 0.40 9.06 -2.93
N GLN A 37 0.12 10.00 -2.04
CA GLN A 37 0.82 10.16 -0.78
C GLN A 37 -0.18 10.10 0.36
N LYS A 38 0.17 9.32 1.39
CA LYS A 38 -0.59 9.29 2.62
C LYS A 38 -0.35 10.59 3.38
N ASP A 39 -1.43 11.33 3.61
CA ASP A 39 -1.44 12.59 4.37
C ASP A 39 -1.86 12.32 5.82
N THR A 40 -2.97 11.60 6.00
CA THR A 40 -3.45 11.12 7.31
C THR A 40 -3.90 9.66 7.22
N GLU A 41 -4.40 9.09 8.32
CA GLU A 41 -4.94 7.72 8.30
C GLU A 41 -6.17 7.56 7.40
N MET A 42 -6.96 8.62 7.21
CA MET A 42 -8.20 8.59 6.43
C MET A 42 -8.12 9.33 5.11
N GLN A 43 -7.05 10.11 4.89
CA GLN A 43 -6.91 10.96 3.71
C GLN A 43 -5.63 10.65 2.95
N TRP A 44 -5.82 10.43 1.66
CA TRP A 44 -4.77 10.20 0.70
C TRP A 44 -4.84 11.29 -0.38
N LEU A 45 -3.68 11.85 -0.71
CA LEU A 45 -3.55 12.94 -1.67
C LEU A 45 -2.92 12.41 -2.94
N LYS A 46 -3.41 12.86 -4.09
CA LYS A 46 -2.76 12.59 -5.38
C LYS A 46 -1.54 13.49 -5.50
N LEU A 47 -0.48 13.01 -6.12
CA LEU A 47 0.64 13.83 -6.53
C LEU A 47 0.48 14.23 -7.99
N ASP A 48 0.79 15.48 -8.28
CA ASP A 48 0.84 15.99 -9.63
C ASP A 48 1.99 15.35 -10.42
N ALA A 49 1.71 14.83 -11.62
CA ALA A 49 2.69 14.08 -12.40
C ALA A 49 3.85 14.95 -12.93
N GLU A 50 3.65 16.27 -13.06
CA GLU A 50 4.68 17.17 -13.58
C GLU A 50 5.54 17.78 -12.46
N THR A 51 4.92 18.07 -11.32
CA THR A 51 5.54 18.83 -10.22
C THR A 51 5.81 17.99 -8.97
N ALA A 52 5.26 16.77 -8.89
CA ALA A 52 5.29 15.88 -7.72
C ALA A 52 4.74 16.54 -6.45
N LEU A 53 3.88 17.56 -6.60
CA LEU A 53 3.26 18.26 -5.48
C LEU A 53 1.92 17.61 -5.12
N PRO A 54 1.55 17.58 -3.82
CA PRO A 54 0.25 17.06 -3.40
C PRO A 54 -0.88 17.95 -3.89
N LEU A 55 -1.80 17.33 -4.63
CA LEU A 55 -3.07 17.90 -5.05
C LEU A 55 -4.07 17.72 -3.92
N PHE A 56 -4.55 18.84 -3.38
CA PHE A 56 -5.55 18.88 -2.31
C PHE A 56 -6.97 18.73 -2.86
N GLU A 57 -7.19 17.64 -3.61
CA GLU A 57 -8.50 17.26 -4.12
C GLU A 57 -8.96 15.96 -3.45
N SER A 58 -10.19 15.98 -2.94
CA SER A 58 -10.80 14.79 -2.35
C SER A 58 -11.20 13.83 -3.47
N ASP A 59 -10.50 12.70 -3.56
CA ASP A 59 -10.78 11.66 -4.54
C ASP A 59 -11.17 10.39 -3.78
N GLU A 60 -12.45 10.01 -3.87
CA GLU A 60 -13.00 8.86 -3.14
C GLU A 60 -12.29 7.56 -3.54
N GLU A 61 -11.92 7.42 -4.82
CA GLU A 61 -11.18 6.24 -5.30
C GLU A 61 -9.81 6.14 -4.63
N ILE A 62 -9.11 7.27 -4.49
CA ILE A 62 -7.79 7.34 -3.89
C ILE A 62 -7.83 7.02 -2.40
N ASN A 63 -8.85 7.51 -1.69
CA ASN A 63 -9.04 7.16 -0.28
C ASN A 63 -9.37 5.66 -0.10
N MET A 64 -10.14 5.07 -1.03
CA MET A 64 -10.40 3.62 -1.01
C MET A 64 -9.13 2.80 -1.26
N ILE A 65 -8.34 3.17 -2.27
CA ILE A 65 -7.03 2.57 -2.56
C ILE A 65 -6.13 2.65 -1.32
N GLY A 66 -6.02 3.84 -0.74
CA GLY A 66 -5.19 4.08 0.44
C GLY A 66 -5.62 3.24 1.65
N ARG A 67 -6.92 3.02 1.81
CA ARG A 67 -7.46 2.13 2.86
C ARG A 67 -7.05 0.67 2.62
N GLU A 68 -7.15 0.18 1.40
CA GLU A 68 -6.70 -1.17 1.05
C GLU A 68 -5.19 -1.32 1.23
N ILE A 69 -4.39 -0.30 0.91
CA ILE A 69 -2.95 -0.27 1.15
C ILE A 69 -2.63 -0.42 2.65
N MET A 70 -3.38 0.25 3.53
CA MET A 70 -3.21 0.10 4.98
C MET A 70 -3.70 -1.24 5.52
N ALA A 71 -4.76 -1.78 4.91
CA ALA A 71 -5.31 -3.07 5.27
C ALA A 71 -4.47 -4.23 4.74
N TYR A 72 -3.61 -3.97 3.75
CA TYR A 72 -2.67 -4.95 3.23
C TYR A 72 -1.66 -5.34 4.32
N VAL A 73 -1.91 -6.50 4.92
CA VAL A 73 -0.96 -7.19 5.77
C VAL A 73 -0.22 -8.16 4.85
N PRO A 74 1.09 -7.98 4.62
CA PRO A 74 1.85 -9.01 3.91
C PRO A 74 1.63 -10.33 4.66
N GLU A 75 1.25 -11.38 3.93
CA GLU A 75 1.12 -12.71 4.54
C GLU A 75 2.40 -12.96 5.34
N PRO A 76 2.31 -13.39 6.61
CA PRO A 76 3.49 -13.83 7.31
C PRO A 76 4.06 -14.97 6.46
N ASP A 77 5.23 -14.76 5.87
CA ASP A 77 6.06 -15.84 5.35
C ASP A 77 6.00 -16.95 6.41
N GLU A 78 5.58 -18.17 6.05
CA GLU A 78 5.46 -19.35 6.92
C GLU A 78 6.84 -19.82 7.44
N ALA A 79 7.70 -18.91 7.88
CA ALA A 79 9.07 -19.11 8.30
C ALA A 79 9.37 -18.39 9.62
N ASP A 80 8.54 -18.63 10.65
CA ASP A 80 9.01 -18.59 12.04
C ASP A 80 8.09 -19.41 12.99
N GLU A 81 7.76 -20.65 12.61
CA GLU A 81 7.11 -21.62 13.53
C GLU A 81 8.12 -22.66 14.10
N SER A 82 9.39 -22.28 14.29
CA SER A 82 10.35 -23.21 14.91
C SER A 82 11.27 -22.54 15.93
N ALA A 83 10.72 -22.23 17.10
CA ALA A 83 11.46 -22.28 18.36
C ALA A 83 10.53 -22.51 19.55
N ASP A 84 9.56 -23.43 19.42
CA ASP A 84 9.09 -24.19 20.58
C ASP A 84 10.04 -25.38 20.74
N PHE A 85 11.17 -25.15 21.40
CA PHE A 85 11.90 -26.22 22.08
C PHE A 85 11.90 -25.88 23.56
N ASP A 86 10.87 -26.41 24.21
CA ASP A 86 10.91 -26.85 25.59
C ASP A 86 12.28 -27.48 25.90
N ASP A 87 13.05 -26.80 26.74
CA ASP A 87 14.12 -27.43 27.53
C ASP A 87 13.93 -26.93 28.98
N GLU A 88 12.82 -27.37 29.57
CA GLU A 88 12.88 -27.77 30.98
C GLU A 88 13.82 -28.96 31.05
N GLU A 89 15.04 -28.81 31.58
CA GLU A 89 15.64 -29.76 32.53
C GLU A 89 16.65 -29.04 33.46
N GLU A 90 16.25 -28.98 34.73
CA GLU A 90 17.00 -28.92 36.02
C GLU A 90 18.32 -28.14 36.17
#